data_AF-A0A9W4QXI2-F1
#
_entry.id   AF-A0A9W4QXI2-F1
#
_cell.length_a   1.000
_cell.length_b   1.000
_cell.length_c   1.000
_cell.angle_alpha   90.00
_cell.angle_beta   90.00
_cell.angle_gamma   90.00
#
_symmetry.space_group_name_H-M   'P 1'
#
loop_
_entity.id
_entity.type
_entity.pdbx_description
1 polymer ?
#
loop_
_entity_poly.entity_id
_entity_poly.type
_entity_poly.pdbx_seq_one_letter_code
_entity_poly.pdbx_strand_id
1 'polypeptide(L)' 'MVEKVGLNKDTARDILHSDKYVQAVRQEQNNFKQMGITSVPTFIINDKYALTGGQPSESFIQALKQINEEEAKQEQ' A
#
# COMPACT_ATOMS: atom_id res chain seq x y z
N MET A 1 1.81 -10.40 16.27
CA MET A 1 2.63 -9.92 17.42
C MET A 1 4.06 -9.79 16.95
N VAL A 2 4.75 -8.72 17.35
CA VAL A 2 6.07 -8.31 16.82
C VAL A 2 7.16 -9.39 16.98
N GLU A 3 7.10 -10.19 18.04
CA GLU A 3 8.04 -11.29 18.28
C GLU A 3 7.98 -12.38 17.21
N LYS A 4 6.79 -12.60 16.59
CA LYS A 4 6.62 -13.59 15.51
C LYS A 4 7.33 -13.20 14.21
N VAL A 5 7.72 -11.94 14.08
CA VAL A 5 8.47 -11.40 12.94
C VAL A 5 9.90 -10.98 13.35
N GLY A 6 10.39 -11.45 14.50
CA GLY A 6 11.76 -11.22 14.97
C GLY A 6 12.04 -9.84 15.57
N LEU A 7 11.01 -9.03 15.83
CA LEU A 7 11.17 -7.68 16.37
C LEU A 7 11.15 -7.66 17.91
N ASN A 8 11.88 -6.70 18.50
CA ASN A 8 11.97 -6.51 19.94
C ASN A 8 10.62 -6.06 20.55
N LYS A 9 10.15 -6.80 21.56
CA LYS A 9 8.86 -6.57 22.23
C LYS A 9 8.81 -5.26 23.02
N ASP A 10 9.87 -4.94 23.74
CA ASP A 10 9.90 -3.77 24.63
C ASP A 10 9.96 -2.49 23.81
N THR A 11 10.76 -2.46 22.74
CA THR A 11 10.74 -1.36 21.77
C THR A 11 9.35 -1.15 21.16
N ALA A 12 8.66 -2.23 20.77
CA ALA A 12 7.32 -2.12 20.24
C ALA A 12 6.32 -1.62 21.29
N ARG A 13 6.46 -2.05 22.55
CA ARG A 13 5.64 -1.57 23.67
C ARG A 13 5.85 -0.07 23.90
N ASP A 14 7.09 0.39 23.94
CA ASP A 14 7.42 1.81 24.10
C ASP A 14 6.83 2.64 22.97
N ILE A 15 6.93 2.16 21.74
CA ILE A 15 6.30 2.79 20.57
C ILE A 15 4.78 2.87 20.75
N LEU A 16 4.12 1.79 21.14
CA LEU A 16 2.67 1.74 21.34
C LEU A 16 2.17 2.63 22.49
N HIS A 17 3.02 2.91 23.48
CA HIS A 17 2.74 3.86 24.57
C HIS A 17 3.14 5.30 24.25
N SER A 18 3.56 5.56 23.00
CA SER A 18 3.98 6.88 22.54
C SER A 18 3.23 7.31 21.28
N ASP A 19 3.34 8.58 20.93
CA ASP A 19 2.81 9.11 19.68
C ASP A 19 3.82 9.08 18.52
N LYS A 20 4.93 8.33 18.67
CA LYS A 20 6.10 8.39 17.77
C LYS A 20 5.77 8.29 16.28
N TYR A 21 4.78 7.48 15.89
CA TYR A 21 4.36 7.29 14.49
C TYR A 21 2.95 7.81 14.18
N VAL A 22 2.26 8.43 15.14
CA VAL A 22 0.86 8.86 14.96
C VAL A 22 0.74 9.85 13.80
N GLN A 23 1.60 10.88 13.77
CA GLN A 23 1.58 11.89 12.72
C GLN A 23 1.93 11.30 11.35
N ALA A 24 2.94 10.43 11.29
CA ALA A 24 3.34 9.78 10.05
C ALA A 24 2.19 8.95 9.44
N VAL A 25 1.53 8.13 10.25
CA VAL A 25 0.38 7.32 9.82
C VAL A 25 -0.79 8.20 9.36
N ARG A 26 -1.09 9.29 10.08
CA ARG A 26 -2.18 10.21 9.70
C ARG A 26 -1.89 10.96 8.40
N GLN A 27 -0.65 11.40 8.22
CA GLN A 27 -0.22 12.09 7.00
C GLN A 27 -0.32 11.16 5.79
N GLU A 28 0.17 9.93 5.90
CA GLU A 28 0.09 8.93 4.82
C GLU A 28 -1.38 8.60 4.47
N GLN A 29 -2.24 8.39 5.48
CA GLN A 29 -3.67 8.18 5.26
C GLN A 29 -4.34 9.35 4.53
N ASN A 30 -3.98 10.59 4.88
CA ASN A 30 -4.53 11.78 4.24
C ASN A 30 -4.04 11.93 2.80
N ASN A 31 -2.78 11.64 2.53
CA ASN A 31 -2.23 11.67 1.16
C ASN A 31 -3.01 10.74 0.24
N PHE A 32 -3.23 9.48 0.65
CA PHE A 32 -3.99 8.53 -0.18
C PHE A 32 -5.47 8.91 -0.32
N LYS A 33 -6.10 9.47 0.72
CA LYS A 33 -7.46 10.02 0.59
C LYS A 33 -7.54 11.17 -0.41
N GLN A 34 -6.54 12.05 -0.42
CA GLN A 34 -6.45 13.14 -1.40
C GLN A 34 -6.25 12.63 -2.82
N MET A 35 -5.61 11.47 -2.99
CA MET A 35 -5.52 10.74 -4.27
C MET A 35 -6.83 10.01 -4.64
N GLY A 36 -7.90 10.14 -3.86
CA GLY A 36 -9.19 9.50 -4.12
C GLY A 36 -9.30 8.05 -3.62
N ILE A 37 -8.28 7.53 -2.91
CA ILE A 37 -8.30 6.16 -2.39
C ILE A 37 -9.18 6.10 -1.14
N THR A 38 -10.26 5.33 -1.22
CA THR A 38 -11.32 5.28 -0.18
C THR A 38 -11.64 3.87 0.31
N SER A 39 -10.99 2.84 -0.23
CA SER A 39 -11.24 1.44 0.13
C SER A 39 -9.95 0.63 0.17
N VAL A 40 -9.99 -0.49 0.91
CA VAL A 40 -8.84 -1.37 1.15
C VAL A 40 -9.21 -2.84 0.84
N PRO A 41 -8.24 -3.65 0.36
CA PRO A 41 -6.92 -3.23 -0.10
C PRO A 41 -7.01 -2.44 -1.42
N THR A 42 -6.13 -1.46 -1.61
CA THR A 42 -5.90 -0.82 -2.90
C THR A 42 -4.41 -0.84 -3.19
N PHE A 43 -4.05 -1.26 -4.40
CA PHE A 43 -2.68 -1.36 -4.89
C PHE A 43 -2.45 -0.25 -5.91
N ILE A 44 -1.42 0.55 -5.69
CA ILE A 44 -1.01 1.62 -6.60
C ILE A 44 0.21 1.12 -7.37
N ILE A 45 0.14 1.17 -8.70
CA ILE A 45 1.20 0.69 -9.59
C ILE A 45 1.69 1.87 -10.42
N ASN A 46 3.00 2.11 -10.38
CA ASN A 46 3.69 3.21 -11.06
C ASN A 46 3.05 4.59 -10.81
N ASP A 47 2.50 4.81 -9.61
CA ASP A 47 1.77 6.03 -9.21
C ASP A 47 0.64 6.47 -10.18
N LYS A 48 0.17 5.55 -11.03
CA LYS A 48 -0.73 5.83 -12.16
C LYS A 48 -1.96 4.93 -12.18
N TYR A 49 -1.79 3.67 -11.83
CA TYR A 49 -2.85 2.67 -11.87
C TYR A 49 -3.28 2.29 -10.45
N ALA A 50 -4.59 2.25 -10.19
CA ALA A 50 -5.14 1.79 -8.93
C ALA A 50 -5.95 0.50 -9.13
N LEU A 51 -5.57 -0.57 -8.43
CA LEU A 51 -6.33 -1.82 -8.35
C LEU A 51 -6.95 -1.94 -6.96
N THR A 52 -8.28 -1.96 -6.90
CA THR A 52 -9.02 -1.98 -5.63
C THR A 52 -9.70 -3.32 -5.38
N GLY A 53 -9.63 -3.78 -4.13
CA GLY A 53 -10.31 -4.97 -3.62
C GLY A 53 -9.40 -6.20 -3.47
N GLY A 54 -9.92 -7.23 -2.80
CA GLY A 54 -9.28 -8.54 -2.67
C GLY A 54 -9.56 -9.44 -3.87
N GLN A 55 -9.15 -9.01 -5.06
CA GLN A 55 -9.38 -9.76 -6.30
C GLN A 55 -8.61 -11.10 -6.32
N PRO A 56 -9.08 -12.10 -7.10
CA PRO A 56 -8.31 -13.32 -7.35
C PRO A 56 -6.95 -13.03 -8.00
N SER A 57 -5.99 -13.94 -7.79
CA SER A 57 -4.62 -13.78 -8.29
C SER A 57 -4.54 -13.62 -9.80
N GLU A 58 -5.43 -14.28 -10.52
CA GLU A 58 -5.54 -14.27 -11.98
C GLU A 58 -5.88 -12.87 -12.50
N SER A 59 -6.77 -12.15 -11.80
CA SER A 59 -7.14 -10.77 -12.14
C SER A 59 -5.97 -9.81 -11.93
N PHE A 60 -5.17 -10.00 -10.88
CA PHE A 60 -3.93 -9.23 -10.67
C PHE A 60 -2.92 -9.48 -11.79
N ILE A 61 -2.71 -10.74 -12.17
CA ILE A 61 -1.77 -11.11 -13.25
C ILE A 61 -2.21 -10.46 -14.57
N GLN A 62 -3.50 -10.51 -14.89
CA GLN A 62 -4.02 -9.90 -16.12
C GLN A 62 -3.85 -8.38 -16.13
N ALA A 63 -4.17 -7.72 -15.02
CA ALA A 63 -4.01 -6.27 -14.89
C ALA A 63 -2.54 -5.84 -15.01
N LEU A 64 -1.61 -6.57 -14.38
CA LEU A 64 -0.17 -6.29 -14.49
C LEU A 64 0.34 -6.46 -15.92
N LYS A 65 -0.12 -7.49 -16.66
CA LYS A 65 0.22 -7.66 -18.08
C LYS A 65 -0.27 -6.49 -18.92
N GLN A 66 -1.52 -6.08 -18.71
CA GLN A 66 -2.09 -4.93 -19.43
C GLN A 66 -1.32 -3.64 -19.15
N ILE A 67 -0.99 -3.36 -17.88
CA ILE A 67 -0.19 -2.20 -17.50
C ILE A 67 1.17 -2.24 -18.21
N ASN A 68 1.85 -3.38 -18.20
CA ASN A 68 3.15 -3.52 -18.87
C ASN A 68 3.07 -3.28 -20.38
N GLU A 69 2.02 -3.76 -21.05
CA GLU A 69 1.79 -3.50 -22.48
C GLU A 69 1.47 -2.03 -22.77
N GLU A 70 0.73 -1.35 -21.89
CA GLU A 70 0.39 0.07 -22.02
C GLU A 70 1.62 0.96 -21.83
N GLU A 71 2.47 0.67 -20.85
CA GLU A 71 3.73 1.39 -20.61
C GLU A 71 4.70 1.21 -21.79
N ALA A 72 4.87 -0.02 -22.29
CA ALA A 72 5.74 -0.30 -23.45
C ALA A 72 5.32 0.40 -24.75
N LYS A 73 4.02 0.73 -24.89
CA LYS A 73 3.50 1.52 -26.03
C LYS A 73 3.72 3.03 -25.87
N GLN A 74 3.85 3.52 -24.64
CA GLN A 74 4.06 4.95 -24.34
C GLN A 74 5.53 5.37 -24.46
N GLU A 75 6.46 4.41 -24.39
CA GLU A 75 7.90 4.63 -24.60
C GLU A 75 8.31 4.64 -26.09
N GLN A 76 7.37 4.43 -27.02
CA GLN A 76 7.57 4.44 -28.47
C GLN A 76 7.05 5.73 -29.10
#